data_AF-A0A7S1JWU4-F1
#
_entry.id   AF-A0A7S1JWU4-F1
#
_cell.length_a   1.000
_cell.length_b   1.000
_cell.length_c   1.000
_cell.angle_alpha   90.00
_cell.angle_beta   90.00
_cell.angle_gamma   90.00
#
_symmetry.space_group_name_H-M   'P 1'
#
loop_
_entity.id
_entity.type
_entity.pdbx_description
1 polymer ?
#
loop_
_entity_poly.entity_id
_entity_poly.type
_entity_poly.pdbx_seq_one_letter_code
_entity_poly.pdbx_strand_id
1 'polypeptide(L)'
;MEWCDQEGVAQKLVAGASVGRDDSRYRSLLTAPTIGGGETIDFINEHPPQGYDGRERLIIVKGTAANDTITAYLRLVYGRISLRTTEAPSDGSTDIERYPIAVSAARPVLVKYGLARTVLG
;
A
#
# COMPACT_ATOMS: atom_id res chain seq x y z
N MET A 1 2.72 -7.08 17.43
CA MET A 1 1.70 -6.02 17.45
C MET A 1 1.21 -5.87 16.02
N GLU A 2 0.25 -6.70 15.62
CA GLU A 2 -0.32 -6.74 14.27
C GLU A 2 -1.43 -5.71 14.15
N TRP A 3 -1.11 -4.52 13.64
CA TRP A 3 -2.13 -3.53 13.29
C TRP A 3 -2.82 -3.87 11.97
N CYS A 4 -2.21 -4.74 11.15
CA CYS A 4 -2.72 -5.16 9.85
C CYS A 4 -3.61 -6.40 9.88
N ASP A 5 -3.72 -7.11 11.00
CA ASP A 5 -4.51 -8.35 11.13
C ASP A 5 -5.54 -8.24 12.26
N GLN A 6 -6.19 -7.08 12.38
CA GLN A 6 -7.33 -6.94 13.29
C GLN A 6 -8.43 -7.92 12.89
N GLU A 7 -8.67 -8.94 13.73
CA GLU A 7 -9.77 -9.88 13.57
C GLU A 7 -11.10 -9.11 13.46
N GLY A 8 -11.84 -9.38 12.37
CA GLY A 8 -13.14 -8.76 12.10
C GLY A 8 -13.15 -7.72 10.98
N VAL A 9 -12.00 -7.17 10.59
CA VAL A 9 -11.91 -6.25 9.42
C VAL A 9 -11.25 -6.98 8.26
N ALA A 10 -12.06 -7.59 7.39
CA ALA A 10 -11.57 -8.30 6.22
C ALA A 10 -10.91 -7.32 5.24
N GLN A 11 -9.60 -7.14 5.36
CA GLN A 11 -8.80 -6.37 4.41
C GLN A 11 -8.74 -7.09 3.07
N LYS A 12 -8.98 -6.33 1.99
CA LYS A 12 -9.08 -6.86 0.63
C LYS A 12 -7.93 -6.32 -0.21
N LEU A 13 -7.37 -7.19 -1.05
CA LEU A 13 -6.42 -6.78 -2.07
C LEU A 13 -7.19 -6.07 -3.20
N VAL A 14 -6.86 -4.81 -3.44
CA VAL A 14 -7.36 -4.04 -4.59
C VAL A 14 -6.54 -4.39 -5.81
N ALA A 15 -5.22 -4.18 -5.72
CA ALA A 15 -4.28 -4.41 -6.80
C ALA A 15 -2.88 -4.69 -6.25
N GLY A 16 -2.00 -5.27 -7.06
CA GLY A 16 -0.61 -5.41 -6.67
C GLY A 16 0.28 -5.83 -7.82
N ALA A 17 1.54 -5.39 -7.75
CA ALA A 17 2.51 -5.64 -8.79
C ALA A 17 3.89 -5.95 -8.18
N SER A 18 4.62 -6.82 -8.85
CA SER A 18 6.06 -7.00 -8.62
C SER A 18 6.80 -6.01 -9.50
N VAL A 19 7.54 -5.09 -8.88
CA VAL A 19 8.35 -4.07 -9.57
C VAL A 19 9.84 -4.38 -9.48
N GLY A 20 10.23 -5.21 -8.52
CA GLY A 20 11.62 -5.58 -8.26
C GLY A 20 12.26 -4.67 -7.22
N ARG A 21 13.10 -5.27 -6.38
CA ARG A 21 13.80 -4.57 -5.28
C ARG A 21 14.77 -3.48 -5.77
N ASP A 22 15.30 -3.67 -6.97
CA ASP A 22 16.31 -2.80 -7.58
C ASP A 22 15.67 -1.70 -8.45
N ASP A 23 14.33 -1.69 -8.58
CA ASP A 23 13.62 -0.61 -9.25
C ASP A 23 13.78 0.69 -8.44
N SER A 24 14.30 1.73 -9.10
CA SER A 24 14.59 3.02 -8.46
C SER A 24 13.33 3.73 -7.97
N ARG A 25 12.18 3.53 -8.62
CA ARG A 25 10.88 4.09 -8.21
C ARG A 25 10.39 3.42 -6.94
N TYR A 26 10.51 2.09 -6.87
CA TYR A 26 10.20 1.32 -5.67
C TYR A 26 11.06 1.76 -4.49
N ARG A 27 12.38 1.82 -4.68
CA ARG A 27 13.32 2.23 -3.62
C ARG A 27 13.04 3.66 -3.15
N SER A 28 12.73 4.57 -4.08
CA SER A 28 12.38 5.95 -3.74
C SER A 28 11.14 6.02 -2.86
N LEU A 29 10.09 5.24 -3.17
CA LEU A 29 8.87 5.17 -2.35
C LEU A 29 9.14 4.50 -0.98
N LEU A 30 9.98 3.47 -0.96
CA LEU A 30 10.36 2.72 0.25
C LEU A 30 11.21 3.55 1.23
N THR A 31 11.95 4.57 0.78
CA THR A 31 12.84 5.35 1.64
C THR A 31 12.46 6.82 1.79
N ALA A 32 11.45 7.30 1.05
CA ALA A 32 11.01 8.68 1.14
C ALA A 32 10.69 9.08 2.59
N PRO A 33 11.26 10.19 3.11
CA PRO A 33 10.98 10.63 4.49
C PRO A 33 9.55 11.14 4.65
N THR A 34 8.97 11.70 3.58
CA THR A 34 7.56 12.12 3.53
C THR A 34 6.97 11.80 2.16
N ILE A 35 5.71 11.38 2.14
CA ILE A 35 5.07 10.89 0.90
C ILE A 35 4.08 11.93 0.33
N GLY A 36 3.64 12.86 1.18
CA GLY A 36 2.69 13.92 0.85
C GLY A 36 1.27 13.36 0.77
N GLY A 37 0.48 13.56 1.83
CA GLY A 37 -0.92 13.12 1.88
C GLY A 37 -1.16 11.74 2.49
N GLY A 38 -0.20 11.17 3.22
CA GLY A 38 -0.37 9.90 3.92
C GLY A 38 0.62 9.72 5.07
N GLU A 39 0.29 8.81 5.98
CA GLU A 39 1.17 8.41 7.09
C GLU A 39 1.97 7.17 6.71
N THR A 40 3.20 7.10 7.21
CA THR A 40 4.12 5.98 6.94
C THR A 40 4.41 5.21 8.20
N ILE A 41 4.35 3.90 8.10
CA ILE A 41 4.80 2.99 9.14
C ILE A 41 5.90 2.12 8.54
N ASP A 42 7.10 2.22 9.11
CA ASP A 42 8.28 1.48 8.68
C ASP A 42 8.53 0.30 9.60
N PHE A 43 8.68 -0.87 9.00
CA PHE A 43 9.02 -2.11 9.68
C PHE A 43 10.38 -2.58 9.19
N ILE A 44 11.27 -2.84 10.14
CA ILE A 44 12.59 -3.43 9.88
C ILE A 44 12.61 -4.77 10.60
N ASN A 45 12.67 -5.86 9.83
CA ASN A 45 13.02 -7.16 10.35
C ASN A 45 14.55 -7.24 10.45
N GLU A 46 15.08 -7.21 11.66
CA GLU A 46 16.52 -7.29 11.94
C GLU A 46 17.12 -8.66 11.58
N HIS A 47 16.27 -9.69 11.42
CA HIS A 47 16.67 -11.05 11.07
C HIS A 47 15.95 -11.51 9.79
N PRO A 48 16.20 -10.85 8.65
CA PRO A 48 15.48 -11.18 7.43
C PRO A 48 15.97 -12.51 6.85
N PRO A 49 15.06 -13.31 6.24
CA PRO A 49 15.47 -14.43 5.40
C PRO A 49 16.39 -13.98 4.26
N GLN A 50 17.21 -14.89 3.76
CA GLN A 50 18.15 -14.59 2.66
C GLN A 50 17.44 -13.98 1.45
N GLY A 51 17.98 -12.88 0.94
CA GLY A 51 17.45 -12.18 -0.23
C GLY A 51 16.42 -11.09 0.06
N TYR A 52 15.91 -11.00 1.30
CA TYR A 52 15.07 -9.89 1.77
C TYR A 52 15.94 -8.88 2.54
N ASP A 53 15.76 -7.59 2.25
CA ASP A 53 16.49 -6.50 2.93
C ASP A 53 15.92 -6.16 4.32
N GLY A 54 14.92 -6.92 4.77
CA GLY A 54 14.24 -6.72 6.05
C GLY A 54 13.29 -5.54 6.05
N ARG A 55 13.15 -4.79 4.95
CA ARG A 55 12.39 -3.55 4.94
C ARG A 55 10.99 -3.75 4.40
N GLU A 56 10.04 -3.36 5.22
CA GLU A 56 8.64 -3.23 4.84
C GLU A 56 8.16 -1.82 5.18
N ARG A 57 7.33 -1.27 4.30
CA ARG A 57 6.70 0.03 4.53
C ARG A 57 5.21 -0.06 4.25
N LEU A 58 4.43 0.40 5.21
CA LEU A 58 3.01 0.69 5.03
C LEU A 58 2.83 2.20 4.82
N ILE A 59 2.02 2.55 3.83
CA ILE A 59 1.64 3.94 3.54
C ILE A 59 0.14 4.04 3.64
N ILE A 60 -0.36 4.61 4.71
CA ILE A 60 -1.79 4.86 4.90
C ILE A 60 -2.16 6.06 4.02
N VAL A 61 -2.96 5.80 2.99
CA VAL A 61 -3.40 6.82 2.02
C VAL A 61 -4.80 7.35 2.34
N LYS A 62 -5.56 6.64 3.21
CA LYS A 62 -6.86 7.08 3.72
C LYS A 62 -7.18 6.43 5.07
N GLY A 63 -7.76 7.21 5.97
CA GLY A 63 -8.17 6.76 7.32
C GLY A 63 -7.15 7.09 8.40
N THR A 64 -6.56 8.30 8.35
CA THR A 64 -5.56 8.79 9.32
C THR A 64 -6.15 9.72 10.39
N ALA A 65 -7.44 10.06 10.34
CA ALA A 65 -8.06 10.89 11.37
C ALA A 65 -8.31 10.07 12.64
N ALA A 66 -8.31 10.73 13.81
CA ALA A 66 -8.23 10.11 15.14
C ALA A 66 -9.37 9.12 15.51
N ASN A 67 -10.37 8.91 14.65
CA ASN A 67 -11.43 7.91 14.80
C ASN A 67 -11.82 7.25 13.46
N ASP A 68 -10.99 7.41 12.41
CA ASP A 68 -11.26 6.88 11.08
C ASP A 68 -10.62 5.50 11.00
N THR A 69 -11.40 4.48 10.62
CA THR A 69 -10.82 3.17 10.32
C THR A 69 -9.95 3.30 9.07
N ILE A 70 -8.74 2.72 9.09
CA ILE A 70 -7.89 2.68 7.88
C ILE A 70 -8.74 2.15 6.73
N THR A 71 -8.97 3.03 5.74
CA THR A 71 -9.78 2.70 4.58
C THR A 71 -8.90 2.12 3.49
N ALA A 72 -7.69 2.66 3.29
CA ALA A 72 -6.79 2.19 2.25
C ALA A 72 -5.31 2.44 2.59
N TYR A 73 -4.45 1.49 2.21
CA TYR A 73 -3.01 1.61 2.37
C TYR A 73 -2.23 0.87 1.29
N LEU A 74 -0.99 1.34 1.03
CA LEU A 74 -0.01 0.62 0.21
C LEU A 74 0.92 -0.17 1.12
N ARG A 75 1.16 -1.43 0.76
CA ARG A 75 2.17 -2.30 1.38
C ARG A 75 3.33 -2.50 0.41
N LEU A 76 4.52 -2.10 0.84
CA LEU A 76 5.77 -2.31 0.12
C LEU A 76 6.57 -3.37 0.85
N VAL A 77 6.83 -4.48 0.17
CA VAL A 77 7.62 -5.58 0.73
C VAL A 77 8.26 -6.36 -0.40
N TYR A 78 9.55 -6.68 -0.27
CA TYR A 78 10.26 -7.58 -1.21
C TYR A 78 10.14 -7.17 -2.70
N GLY A 79 10.22 -5.87 -3.01
CA GLY A 79 10.05 -5.38 -4.39
C GLY A 79 8.63 -5.50 -4.94
N ARG A 80 7.65 -5.80 -4.09
CA ARG A 80 6.22 -5.84 -4.40
C ARG A 80 5.53 -4.63 -3.79
N ILE A 81 4.55 -4.11 -4.52
CA ILE A 81 3.62 -3.09 -4.05
C ILE A 81 2.22 -3.70 -4.10
N SER A 82 1.45 -3.56 -3.02
CA SER A 82 0.04 -3.97 -2.98
C SER A 82 -0.82 -2.87 -2.39
N LEU A 83 -1.93 -2.53 -3.06
CA LEU A 83 -2.98 -1.67 -2.51
C LEU A 83 -4.01 -2.54 -1.79
N ARG A 84 -4.25 -2.24 -0.52
CA ARG A 84 -5.23 -2.94 0.31
C ARG A 84 -6.25 -1.97 0.86
N THR A 85 -7.47 -2.47 1.10
CA THR A 85 -8.59 -1.65 1.56
C THR A 85 -9.56 -2.40 2.45
N THR A 86 -10.31 -1.66 3.26
CA THR A 86 -11.47 -2.12 4.02
C THR A 86 -12.79 -1.62 3.41
N GLU A 87 -12.71 -0.89 2.30
CA GLU A 87 -13.85 -0.39 1.53
C GLU A 87 -14.80 -1.53 1.13
N ALA A 88 -16.11 -1.27 1.28
CA ALA A 88 -17.13 -2.15 0.76
C ALA A 88 -17.09 -2.10 -0.78
N PRO A 89 -17.06 -3.25 -1.47
CA PRO A 89 -17.03 -3.27 -2.93
C PRO A 89 -18.30 -2.63 -3.49
N SER A 90 -18.18 -1.81 -4.53
CA SER A 90 -19.34 -1.33 -5.27
C SER A 90 -19.94 -2.44 -6.13
N ASP A 91 -21.26 -2.51 -6.21
CA ASP A 91 -21.95 -3.50 -7.03
C ASP A 91 -21.62 -3.33 -8.52
N GLY A 92 -21.37 -4.45 -9.22
CA GLY A 92 -21.28 -4.50 -10.67
C GLY A 92 -19.88 -4.39 -11.31
N SER A 93 -18.81 -4.21 -10.53
CA SER A 93 -17.43 -4.23 -11.06
C SER A 93 -16.59 -5.39 -10.51
N THR A 94 -15.81 -6.04 -11.38
CA THR A 94 -14.94 -7.19 -11.03
C THR A 94 -13.48 -6.81 -10.80
N ASP A 95 -13.09 -5.57 -11.10
CA ASP A 95 -11.71 -5.10 -11.10
C ASP A 95 -11.46 -4.03 -10.01
N ILE A 96 -10.35 -3.28 -10.09
CA ILE A 96 -9.99 -2.22 -9.14
C ILE A 96 -11.06 -1.14 -8.99
N GLU A 97 -11.91 -0.95 -10.00
CA GLU A 97 -13.01 0.02 -9.99
C GLU A 97 -14.06 -0.26 -8.91
N ARG A 98 -14.11 -1.50 -8.38
CA ARG A 98 -14.98 -1.85 -7.26
C ARG A 98 -14.58 -1.19 -5.93
N TYR A 99 -13.38 -0.58 -5.88
CA TYR A 99 -12.83 0.13 -4.72
C TYR A 99 -12.40 1.55 -5.08
N PRO A 100 -13.34 2.43 -5.49
CA PRO A 100 -13.02 3.76 -5.98
C PRO A 100 -12.32 4.65 -4.94
N ILE A 101 -12.64 4.51 -3.65
CA ILE A 101 -12.00 5.31 -2.59
C ILE A 101 -10.53 4.91 -2.48
N ALA A 102 -10.25 3.61 -2.43
CA ALA A 102 -8.88 3.11 -2.33
C ALA A 102 -8.03 3.51 -3.55
N VAL A 103 -8.57 3.33 -4.76
CA VAL A 103 -7.88 3.71 -6.01
C VAL A 103 -7.64 5.22 -6.06
N SER A 104 -8.64 6.03 -5.73
CA SER A 104 -8.53 7.49 -5.74
C SER A 104 -7.49 7.99 -4.74
N ALA A 105 -7.46 7.43 -3.52
CA ALA A 105 -6.49 7.79 -2.49
C ALA A 105 -5.05 7.38 -2.84
N ALA A 106 -4.86 6.19 -3.42
CA ALA A 106 -3.52 5.69 -3.75
C ALA A 106 -2.92 6.33 -5.01
N ARG A 107 -3.76 6.76 -5.97
CA ARG A 107 -3.32 7.24 -7.28
C ARG A 107 -2.34 8.41 -7.20
N PRO A 108 -2.56 9.49 -6.42
CA PRO A 108 -1.59 10.60 -6.32
C PRO A 108 -0.21 10.16 -5.87
N VAL A 109 -0.14 9.28 -4.86
CA VAL A 109 1.12 8.71 -4.38
C VAL A 109 1.78 7.92 -5.50
N LEU A 110 1.07 6.98 -6.13
CA LEU A 110 1.66 6.14 -7.18
C LEU A 110 2.07 6.94 -8.43
N VAL A 111 1.34 8.01 -8.77
CA VAL A 111 1.69 8.91 -9.88
C VAL A 111 3.00 9.66 -9.59
N LYS A 112 3.16 10.19 -8.37
CA LYS A 112 4.37 10.91 -7.95
C LYS A 112 5.66 10.09 -8.15
N TYR A 113 5.56 8.77 -8.01
CA TYR A 113 6.69 7.85 -8.18
C TYR A 113 6.67 7.11 -9.53
N GLY A 114 5.76 7.43 -10.45
CA GLY A 114 5.69 6.77 -11.76
C GLY A 114 5.33 5.27 -11.68
N LEU A 115 4.56 4.88 -10.66
CA LEU A 115 4.14 3.50 -10.38
C LEU A 115 2.65 3.25 -10.67
N ALA A 116 1.87 4.29 -10.93
CA ALA A 116 0.42 4.19 -11.10
C ALA A 116 0.01 3.18 -12.18
N ARG A 117 0.61 3.23 -13.36
CA ARG A 117 0.29 2.27 -14.44
C ARG A 117 0.68 0.84 -14.10
N THR A 118 1.77 0.65 -13.35
CA THR A 118 2.23 -0.70 -13.00
C THR A 118 1.39 -1.33 -11.91
N VAL A 119 0.87 -0.52 -10.97
CA VAL A 119 0.12 -1.01 -9.80
C VAL A 119 -1.38 -1.00 -10.03
N LEU A 120 -1.92 -0.05 -10.80
CA LEU A 120 -3.36 0.17 -11.02
C LEU A 120 -3.79 -0.03 -12.49
N GLY A 121 -2.94 -0.61 -13.34
CA GLY A 121 -3.21 -0.78 -14.77
C GLY A 121 -2.97 -2.19 -15.24
#